data_AF-A0AAV6RIG1-F1
#
_entry.id   AF-A0AAV6RIG1-F1
#
_cell.length_a   1.000
_cell.length_b   1.000
_cell.length_c   1.000
_cell.angle_alpha   90.00
_cell.angle_beta   90.00
_cell.angle_gamma   90.00
#
_symmetry.space_group_name_H-M   'P 1'
#
loop_
_entity.id
_entity.type
_entity.pdbx_description
1 polymer ?
#
loop_
_entity_poly.entity_id
_entity_poly.type
_entity_poly.pdbx_seq_one_letter_code
_entity_poly.pdbx_strand_id
1 'polypeptide(L)'
;MTLWETMAAEIHEGAVPSYYREIHEAVHCRTDERVQVEVFQRLLQRTDLSKAVLAQIAEHVDSTDGFLSKLSFYKALALIALAQQGKQPSTKLLENCIQELPKPQLGEPKELSALRMQPTQEDALMISYTLDKLLALDTVQVELIPEKKGLFLKHVEYQVTSERYKISVYRRYSDFDVFHEVLLQRFSYRVVPALPPKRMLKGVLTSVSEREFIEGRRRALGRFINLVARHPVFSEDELVKTFLTFSGSDVQTKLRDAYKKTGDEFMTNRVATQAKDFLPADIQAQFSTSREMIRNIHNSFHKLRDRAEKMAERSKENATDLLMFGKELSTLGSDTSTLPSLASSLNSWGKLRQSLKSLSVEFAVLSEKAAQQVNIPLSHHHHHHHLLRRAVLVQTWQYWVINVVLPISSGQPGRG
;
A
#
# COMPACT_ATOMS: atom_id res chain seq x y z
N MET A 1 -41.76 -6.81 9.94
CA MET A 1 -41.67 -5.39 10.32
C MET A 1 -42.49 -5.22 11.59
N THR A 2 -41.83 -5.07 12.74
CA THR A 2 -42.54 -4.93 14.03
C THR A 2 -43.11 -3.51 14.14
N LEU A 3 -44.24 -3.32 14.81
CA LEU A 3 -44.87 -2.00 15.04
C LEU A 3 -43.88 -0.96 15.60
N TRP A 4 -42.86 -1.41 16.35
CA TRP A 4 -41.75 -0.60 16.83
C TRP A 4 -40.89 0.02 15.71
N GLU A 5 -40.66 -0.66 14.59
CA GLU A 5 -39.88 -0.12 13.46
C GLU A 5 -40.64 0.99 12.73
N THR A 6 -41.96 0.88 12.64
CA THR A 6 -42.83 1.92 12.06
C THR A 6 -43.01 3.11 13.01
N MET A 7 -43.02 2.87 14.33
CA MET A 7 -43.14 3.91 15.37
C MET A 7 -41.81 4.54 15.78
N ALA A 8 -40.66 3.95 15.43
CA ALA A 8 -39.33 4.54 15.63
C ALA A 8 -39.12 5.83 14.81
N ALA A 9 -39.92 6.05 13.76
CA ALA A 9 -40.00 7.33 13.05
C ALA A 9 -40.68 8.44 13.87
N GLU A 10 -41.46 8.09 14.91
CA GLU A 10 -42.23 9.01 15.75
C GLU A 10 -41.62 9.27 17.14
N ILE A 11 -40.50 8.63 17.50
CA ILE A 11 -39.72 9.07 18.66
C ILE A 11 -38.98 10.35 18.26
N HIS A 12 -39.69 11.47 18.33
CA HIS A 12 -39.11 12.79 18.16
C HIS A 12 -37.99 12.91 19.22
N GLU A 13 -36.76 13.26 18.83
CA GLU A 13 -35.60 13.34 19.75
C GLU A 13 -35.87 14.22 21.00
N GLY A 14 -36.89 15.08 20.96
CA GLY A 14 -37.37 15.88 22.09
C GLY A 14 -38.17 15.13 23.16
N ALA A 15 -38.73 13.94 22.89
CA ALA A 15 -39.52 13.16 23.84
C ALA A 15 -38.68 12.20 24.71
N VAL A 16 -37.39 12.04 24.40
CA VAL A 16 -36.47 11.17 25.14
C VAL A 16 -35.89 11.91 26.35
N PRO A 17 -36.01 11.35 27.58
CA PRO A 17 -35.44 11.96 28.78
C PRO A 17 -33.95 12.30 28.61
N SER A 18 -33.51 13.46 29.12
CA SER A 18 -32.11 13.89 29.02
C SER A 18 -31.13 12.84 29.56
N TYR A 19 -31.54 12.12 30.60
CA TYR A 19 -30.77 11.04 31.21
C TYR A 19 -30.41 9.90 30.24
N TYR A 20 -31.29 9.57 29.28
CA TYR A 20 -31.00 8.53 28.29
C TYR A 20 -29.94 9.00 27.29
N ARG A 21 -29.98 10.28 26.91
CA ARG A 21 -28.98 10.92 26.06
C ARG A 21 -27.64 11.00 26.77
N GLU A 22 -27.63 11.40 28.04
CA GLU A 22 -26.42 11.45 28.87
C GLU A 22 -25.76 10.08 29.03
N ILE A 23 -26.55 9.00 29.19
CA ILE A 23 -26.01 7.64 29.25
C ILE A 23 -25.46 7.22 27.89
N HIS A 24 -26.18 7.48 26.79
CA HIS A 24 -25.69 7.16 25.43
C HIS A 24 -24.38 7.90 25.13
N GLU A 25 -24.29 9.20 25.45
CA GLU A 25 -23.06 10.00 25.39
C GLU A 25 -21.91 9.41 26.21
N ALA A 26 -22.21 8.84 27.38
CA ALA A 26 -21.21 8.18 28.21
C ALA A 26 -20.69 6.86 27.62
N VAL A 27 -21.50 6.12 26.85
CA VAL A 27 -21.17 4.74 26.42
C VAL A 27 -20.94 4.53 24.91
N HIS A 28 -21.26 5.48 24.03
CA HIS A 28 -21.06 5.34 22.58
C HIS A 28 -19.57 5.40 22.17
N CYS A 29 -19.27 4.90 20.96
CA CYS A 29 -17.91 4.96 20.41
C CYS A 29 -17.51 6.41 20.05
N ARG A 30 -16.22 6.78 20.16
CA ARG A 30 -15.77 8.15 19.78
C ARG A 30 -15.90 8.43 18.28
N THR A 31 -15.92 7.39 17.46
CA THR A 31 -15.92 7.46 16.01
C THR A 31 -17.24 7.03 15.38
N ASP A 32 -18.20 6.53 16.18
CA ASP A 32 -19.48 5.98 15.72
C ASP A 32 -20.55 6.17 16.81
N GLU A 33 -21.76 6.58 16.43
CA GLU A 33 -22.89 6.81 17.35
C GLU A 33 -23.49 5.50 17.92
N ARG A 34 -23.03 4.35 17.45
CA ARG A 34 -23.46 3.02 17.91
C ARG A 34 -22.77 2.60 19.21
N VAL A 35 -23.45 1.75 19.98
CA VAL A 35 -22.95 1.18 21.26
C VAL A 35 -22.54 -0.27 21.04
N GLN A 36 -21.37 -0.71 21.50
CA GLN A 36 -20.97 -2.11 21.38
C GLN A 36 -21.76 -3.01 22.34
N VAL A 37 -22.09 -4.23 21.90
CA VAL A 37 -22.84 -5.21 22.71
C VAL A 37 -22.13 -5.57 24.01
N GLU A 38 -20.79 -5.61 24.02
CA GLU A 38 -19.99 -5.90 25.22
C GLU A 38 -20.10 -4.80 26.29
N VAL A 39 -20.10 -3.53 25.86
CA VAL A 39 -20.29 -2.38 26.75
C VAL A 39 -21.70 -2.41 27.32
N PHE A 40 -22.68 -2.74 26.48
CA PHE A 40 -24.06 -2.93 26.91
C PHE A 40 -24.22 -4.10 27.90
N GLN A 41 -23.54 -5.23 27.70
CA GLN A 41 -23.56 -6.35 28.66
C GLN A 41 -22.96 -5.97 30.02
N ARG A 42 -21.89 -5.16 30.06
CA ARG A 42 -21.35 -4.64 31.31
C ARG A 42 -22.28 -3.63 31.98
N LEU A 43 -23.02 -2.85 31.19
CA LEU A 43 -24.07 -1.97 31.71
C LEU A 43 -25.20 -2.79 32.35
N LEU A 44 -25.64 -3.89 31.72
CA LEU A 44 -26.64 -4.80 32.27
C LEU A 44 -26.19 -5.44 33.59
N GLN A 45 -24.91 -5.79 33.72
CA GLN A 45 -24.36 -6.36 34.96
C GLN A 45 -24.35 -5.38 36.14
N ARG A 46 -24.48 -4.07 35.89
CA ARG A 46 -24.64 -3.06 36.95
C ARG A 46 -26.08 -2.85 37.38
N THR A 47 -27.04 -3.45 36.69
CA THR A 47 -28.44 -3.43 37.13
C THR A 47 -28.64 -4.51 38.20
N ASP A 48 -29.36 -4.19 39.27
CA ASP A 48 -29.73 -5.15 40.32
C ASP A 48 -30.81 -6.17 39.86
N LEU A 49 -30.83 -6.52 38.57
CA LEU A 49 -31.81 -7.40 37.95
C LEU A 49 -31.31 -8.86 37.91
N SER A 50 -32.24 -9.82 37.95
CA SER A 50 -31.89 -11.24 37.88
C SER A 50 -31.35 -11.61 36.49
N LYS A 51 -30.43 -12.60 36.44
CA LYS A 51 -29.80 -13.07 35.19
C LYS A 51 -30.81 -13.52 34.12
N ALA A 52 -31.98 -14.03 34.54
CA ALA A 52 -33.05 -14.44 33.63
C ALA A 52 -33.72 -13.24 32.93
N VAL A 53 -33.94 -12.14 33.66
CA VAL A 53 -34.53 -10.90 33.13
C VAL A 53 -33.54 -10.19 32.21
N LEU A 54 -32.25 -10.22 32.54
CA LEU A 54 -31.18 -9.67 31.70
C LEU A 54 -31.05 -10.38 30.35
N ALA A 55 -31.17 -11.72 30.34
CA ALA A 55 -31.16 -12.51 29.10
C ALA A 55 -32.37 -12.18 28.21
N GLN A 56 -33.55 -12.02 28.82
CA GLN A 56 -34.76 -11.61 28.10
C GLN A 56 -34.60 -10.21 27.49
N ILE A 57 -34.03 -9.24 28.22
CA ILE A 57 -33.80 -7.90 27.67
C ILE A 57 -32.81 -7.95 26.49
N ALA A 58 -31.74 -8.72 26.59
CA ALA A 58 -30.78 -8.88 25.49
C ALA A 58 -31.40 -9.52 24.23
N GLU A 59 -32.37 -10.42 24.38
CA GLU A 59 -33.09 -11.06 23.26
C GLU A 59 -34.03 -10.10 22.52
N HIS A 60 -34.56 -9.07 23.21
CA HIS A 60 -35.48 -8.10 22.62
C HIS A 60 -34.79 -6.89 21.96
N VAL A 61 -33.47 -6.83 22.03
CA VAL A 61 -32.66 -5.72 21.54
C VAL A 61 -31.87 -6.18 20.31
N ASP A 62 -32.23 -5.66 19.14
CA ASP A 62 -31.60 -6.02 17.89
C ASP A 62 -30.14 -5.54 17.85
N SER A 63 -29.20 -6.49 17.80
CA SER A 63 -27.77 -6.24 17.57
C SER A 63 -27.38 -6.67 16.16
N THR A 64 -26.85 -5.74 15.37
CA THR A 64 -26.29 -6.01 14.04
C THR A 64 -24.76 -5.88 14.11
N ASP A 65 -24.04 -6.89 13.64
CA ASP A 65 -22.57 -6.94 13.61
C ASP A 65 -21.88 -6.66 14.97
N GLY A 66 -22.51 -7.02 16.09
CA GLY A 66 -21.95 -6.79 17.44
C GLY A 66 -22.11 -5.35 17.95
N PHE A 67 -22.89 -4.53 17.25
CA PHE A 67 -23.24 -3.16 17.64
C PHE A 67 -24.75 -2.99 17.82
N LEU A 68 -25.09 -2.03 18.68
CA LEU A 68 -26.43 -1.60 19.00
C LEU A 68 -26.64 -0.21 18.41
N SER A 69 -27.72 -0.06 17.64
CA SER A 69 -28.14 1.25 17.17
C SER A 69 -28.55 2.14 18.35
N LYS A 70 -28.47 3.47 18.17
CA LYS A 70 -28.93 4.46 19.16
C LYS A 70 -30.37 4.18 19.64
N LEU A 71 -31.25 3.81 18.70
CA LEU A 71 -32.65 3.45 18.97
C LEU A 71 -32.78 2.12 19.73
N SER A 72 -32.02 1.09 19.33
CA SER A 72 -31.98 -0.19 20.04
C SER A 72 -31.49 -0.02 21.48
N PHE A 73 -30.52 0.87 21.69
CA PHE A 73 -29.99 1.19 23.02
C PHE A 73 -31.02 1.92 23.91
N TYR A 74 -31.76 2.89 23.37
CA TYR A 74 -32.84 3.54 24.14
C TYR A 74 -33.98 2.59 24.48
N LYS A 75 -34.36 1.70 23.55
CA LYS A 75 -35.31 0.60 23.82
C LYS A 75 -34.82 -0.27 24.98
N ALA A 76 -33.54 -0.60 24.99
CA ALA A 76 -32.94 -1.38 26.06
C ALA A 76 -32.99 -0.69 27.42
N LEU A 77 -32.67 0.61 27.49
CA LEU A 77 -32.75 1.39 28.73
C LEU A 77 -34.18 1.45 29.30
N ALA A 78 -35.18 1.58 28.42
CA ALA A 78 -36.58 1.59 28.83
C ALA A 78 -37.06 0.21 29.33
N LEU A 79 -36.60 -0.88 28.72
CA LEU A 79 -36.84 -2.24 29.21
C LEU A 79 -36.20 -2.49 30.59
N ILE A 80 -34.99 -1.98 30.81
CA ILE A 80 -34.31 -2.07 32.11
C ILE A 80 -35.12 -1.33 33.18
N ALA A 81 -35.59 -0.12 32.88
CA ALA A 81 -36.39 0.66 33.82
C ALA A 81 -37.73 -0.02 34.17
N LEU A 82 -38.40 -0.65 33.18
CA LEU A 82 -39.62 -1.43 33.43
C LEU A 82 -39.37 -2.67 34.28
N ALA A 83 -38.26 -3.35 34.03
CA ALA A 83 -37.84 -4.52 34.81
C ALA A 83 -37.52 -4.14 36.27
N GLN A 84 -36.90 -2.98 36.51
CA GLN A 84 -36.62 -2.46 37.85
C GLN A 84 -37.90 -2.09 38.63
N GLN A 85 -38.99 -1.76 37.92
CA GLN A 85 -40.31 -1.53 38.51
C GLN A 85 -41.09 -2.83 38.77
N GLY A 86 -40.49 -4.00 38.56
CA GLY A 86 -41.11 -5.31 38.77
C GLY A 86 -42.06 -5.77 37.66
N LYS A 87 -42.06 -5.11 36.49
CA LYS A 87 -42.84 -5.53 35.31
C LYS A 87 -42.00 -6.44 34.41
N GLN A 88 -42.62 -7.47 33.83
CA GLN A 88 -41.95 -8.34 32.87
C GLN A 88 -41.55 -7.56 31.61
N PRO A 89 -40.29 -7.61 31.15
CA PRO A 89 -39.83 -6.86 29.99
C PRO A 89 -40.51 -7.41 28.73
N SER A 90 -41.44 -6.65 28.16
CA SER A 90 -42.09 -6.99 26.90
C SER A 90 -42.26 -5.75 26.02
N THR A 91 -42.08 -5.93 24.71
CA THR A 91 -42.16 -4.86 23.70
C THR A 91 -43.55 -4.22 23.63
N LYS A 92 -44.61 -4.94 24.02
CA LYS A 92 -45.99 -4.46 24.06
C LYS A 92 -46.29 -3.49 25.21
N LEU A 93 -45.50 -3.53 26.30
CA LEU A 93 -45.66 -2.60 27.42
C LEU A 93 -44.94 -1.27 27.19
N LEU A 94 -43.91 -1.25 26.33
CA LEU A 94 -43.25 -0.03 25.88
C LEU A 94 -44.18 0.88 25.08
N GLU A 95 -45.08 0.31 24.28
CA GLU A 95 -46.04 1.03 23.45
C GLU A 95 -46.99 1.92 24.29
N ASN A 96 -47.26 1.54 25.54
CA ASN A 96 -48.11 2.29 26.47
C ASN A 96 -47.35 3.36 27.28
N CYS A 97 -46.01 3.35 27.27
CA CYS A 97 -45.15 4.26 28.04
C CYS A 97 -44.45 5.34 27.18
N ILE A 98 -44.91 5.54 25.95
CA ILE A 98 -44.28 6.46 24.98
C ILE A 98 -44.36 7.93 25.43
N GLN A 99 -45.39 8.31 26.20
CA GLN A 99 -45.55 9.70 26.68
C GLN A 99 -44.62 10.06 27.85
N GLU A 100 -44.26 9.10 28.71
CA GLU A 100 -43.31 9.30 29.81
C GLU A 100 -42.43 8.05 29.97
N LEU A 101 -41.21 8.12 29.41
CA LEU A 101 -40.25 7.02 29.48
C LEU A 101 -39.71 6.85 30.92
N PRO A 102 -39.77 5.63 31.48
CA PRO A 102 -39.35 5.38 32.87
C PRO A 102 -37.84 5.57 33.05
N LYS A 103 -37.41 6.15 34.17
CA LYS A 103 -35.99 6.38 34.46
C LYS A 103 -35.35 5.11 35.06
N PRO A 104 -34.32 4.51 34.42
CA PRO A 104 -33.61 3.39 35.01
C PRO A 104 -32.68 3.85 36.13
N GLN A 105 -32.50 3.01 37.15
CA GLN A 105 -31.52 3.19 38.22
C GLN A 105 -30.19 2.61 37.76
N LEU A 106 -29.35 3.44 37.12
CA LEU A 106 -28.04 3.03 36.55
C LEU A 106 -26.85 3.81 37.14
N GLY A 107 -27.07 4.64 38.17
CA GLY A 107 -26.05 5.52 38.76
C GLY A 107 -25.86 6.83 38.00
N GLU A 108 -24.83 7.60 38.36
CA GLU A 108 -24.51 8.87 37.68
C GLU A 108 -23.82 8.61 36.33
N PRO A 109 -24.14 9.39 35.26
CA PRO A 109 -23.53 9.22 33.93
C PRO A 109 -22.01 9.30 33.93
N LYS A 110 -21.43 10.05 34.88
CA LYS A 110 -19.97 10.19 35.06
C LYS A 110 -19.29 8.86 35.42
N GLU A 111 -19.95 8.00 36.21
CA GLU A 111 -19.41 6.70 36.61
C GLU A 111 -19.49 5.67 35.46
N LEU A 112 -20.48 5.84 34.58
CA LEU A 112 -20.68 5.00 33.39
C LEU A 112 -19.66 5.29 32.28
N SER A 113 -19.03 6.47 32.29
CA SER A 113 -17.92 6.78 31.37
C SER A 113 -16.72 5.85 31.53
N ALA A 114 -16.56 5.23 32.71
CA ALA A 114 -15.53 4.21 32.98
C ALA A 114 -15.86 2.83 32.37
N LEU A 115 -17.12 2.58 31.99
CA LEU A 115 -17.53 1.37 31.26
C LEU A 115 -17.29 1.47 29.76
N ARG A 116 -17.04 2.68 29.25
CA ARG A 116 -16.59 2.88 27.88
C ARG A 116 -15.35 2.01 27.69
N MET A 117 -15.41 1.07 26.76
CA MET A 117 -14.19 0.44 26.28
C MET A 117 -13.23 1.55 25.89
N GLN A 118 -12.12 1.68 26.61
CA GLN A 118 -10.94 2.17 25.92
C GLN A 118 -10.79 1.20 24.75
N PRO A 119 -10.81 1.66 23.49
CA PRO A 119 -10.46 0.76 22.42
C PRO A 119 -9.14 0.11 22.86
N THR A 120 -9.05 -1.23 22.75
CA THR A 120 -7.76 -1.90 22.69
C THR A 120 -6.86 -0.97 21.94
N GLN A 121 -5.84 -0.42 22.60
CA GLN A 121 -5.04 0.67 22.08
C GLN A 121 -4.52 0.22 20.71
N GLU A 122 -5.26 0.51 19.64
CA GLU A 122 -4.68 0.65 18.32
C GLU A 122 -3.78 1.85 18.56
N ASP A 123 -2.53 1.56 18.91
CA ASP A 123 -1.50 2.57 19.06
C ASP A 123 -1.71 3.50 17.87
N ALA A 124 -1.99 4.78 18.12
CA ALA A 124 -2.16 5.76 17.05
C ALA A 124 -0.91 5.81 16.12
N LEU A 125 0.18 5.17 16.56
CA LEU A 125 1.45 4.97 15.89
C LEU A 125 1.56 3.64 15.10
N MET A 126 0.75 2.62 15.39
CA MET A 126 0.79 1.30 14.72
C MET A 126 -0.25 1.19 13.63
N ILE A 127 0.17 1.64 12.45
CA ILE A 127 -0.57 1.39 11.22
C ILE A 127 -0.34 -0.07 10.78
N SER A 128 -1.28 -0.95 11.10
CA SER A 128 -1.19 -2.39 10.80
C SER A 128 -1.69 -2.71 9.37
N TYR A 129 -0.90 -2.35 8.36
CA TYR A 129 -1.09 -2.83 6.99
C TYR A 129 -0.28 -4.09 6.70
N THR A 130 -0.93 -5.11 6.14
CA THR A 130 -0.24 -6.24 5.53
C THR A 130 0.22 -5.88 4.12
N LEU A 131 1.25 -6.58 3.63
CA LEU A 131 1.76 -6.37 2.27
C LEU A 131 0.66 -6.51 1.22
N ASP A 132 -0.21 -7.52 1.35
CA ASP A 132 -1.28 -7.77 0.39
C ASP A 132 -2.27 -6.60 0.33
N LYS A 133 -2.57 -5.99 1.48
CA LYS A 133 -3.40 -4.77 1.53
C LYS A 133 -2.72 -3.61 0.82
N LEU A 134 -1.42 -3.41 1.01
CA LEU A 134 -0.68 -2.33 0.33
C LEU A 134 -0.62 -2.54 -1.18
N LEU A 135 -0.40 -3.78 -1.64
CA LEU A 135 -0.37 -4.11 -3.06
C LEU A 135 -1.75 -3.92 -3.73
N ALA A 136 -2.83 -4.09 -2.97
CA ALA A 136 -4.20 -3.90 -3.45
C ALA A 136 -4.64 -2.43 -3.56
N LEU A 137 -3.89 -1.46 -2.99
CA LEU A 137 -4.29 -0.05 -3.01
C LEU A 137 -4.30 0.54 -4.43
N ASP A 138 -3.23 0.32 -5.18
CA ASP A 138 -3.14 0.70 -6.58
C ASP A 138 -2.03 -0.09 -7.28
N THR A 139 -2.17 -0.26 -8.59
CA THR A 139 -1.12 -0.72 -9.48
C THR A 139 -1.02 0.26 -10.63
N VAL A 140 0.13 0.93 -10.71
CA VAL A 140 0.37 1.95 -11.72
C VAL A 140 1.30 1.42 -12.80
N GLN A 141 0.83 1.40 -14.04
CA GLN A 141 1.63 1.01 -15.20
C GLN A 141 2.28 2.24 -15.83
N VAL A 142 3.56 2.13 -16.19
CA VAL A 142 4.31 3.21 -16.85
C VAL A 142 4.89 2.68 -18.15
N GLU A 143 4.40 3.19 -19.27
CA GLU A 143 4.79 2.76 -20.61
C GLU A 143 5.48 3.90 -21.37
N LEU A 144 6.43 3.52 -22.23
CA LEU A 144 7.12 4.48 -23.10
C LEU A 144 6.28 4.68 -24.36
N ILE A 145 5.92 5.92 -24.67
CA ILE A 145 5.23 6.22 -25.93
C ILE A 145 6.27 6.29 -27.05
N PRO A 146 6.17 5.43 -28.09
CA PRO A 146 7.07 5.50 -29.22
C PRO A 146 6.86 6.81 -29.99
N GLU A 147 7.96 7.46 -30.38
CA GLU A 147 7.92 8.67 -31.19
C GLU A 147 7.19 8.39 -32.51
N LYS A 148 6.10 9.12 -32.78
CA LYS A 148 5.40 9.00 -34.07
C LYS A 148 6.32 9.50 -35.17
N LYS A 149 6.62 8.64 -36.16
CA LYS A 149 7.39 9.00 -37.36
C LYS A 149 6.84 10.31 -37.95
N GLY A 150 7.63 11.39 -37.89
CA GLY A 150 7.29 12.70 -38.45
C GLY A 150 7.05 13.84 -37.46
N LEU A 151 6.87 13.56 -36.15
CA LEU A 151 6.85 14.58 -35.10
C LEU A 151 8.08 14.42 -34.22
N PHE A 152 9.02 15.36 -34.31
CA PHE A 152 10.16 15.44 -33.39
C PHE A 152 9.67 15.80 -31.98
N LEU A 153 9.33 14.81 -31.17
CA LEU A 153 9.07 15.04 -29.74
C LEU A 153 10.40 15.45 -29.09
N LYS A 154 10.49 16.72 -28.68
CA LYS A 154 11.68 17.27 -28.01
C LYS A 154 12.01 16.56 -26.68
N HIS A 155 11.03 15.85 -26.10
CA HIS A 155 11.12 15.20 -24.81
C HIS A 155 10.45 13.81 -24.85
N VAL A 156 11.03 12.86 -24.10
CA VAL A 156 10.44 11.54 -23.88
C VAL A 156 9.22 11.65 -22.98
N GLU A 157 8.08 11.15 -23.46
CA GLU A 157 6.82 11.07 -22.72
C GLU A 157 6.52 9.63 -22.29
N TYR A 158 5.90 9.51 -21.13
CA TYR A 158 5.46 8.26 -20.53
C TYR A 158 3.94 8.27 -20.37
N GLN A 159 3.30 7.18 -20.73
CA GLN A 159 1.91 6.94 -20.36
C GLN A 159 1.88 6.32 -18.97
N VAL A 160 1.16 6.96 -18.05
CA VAL A 160 1.00 6.53 -16.66
C VAL A 160 -0.46 6.16 -16.48
N THR A 161 -0.72 4.88 -16.18
CA THR A 161 -2.06 4.32 -16.04
C THR A 161 -2.26 3.85 -14.61
N SER A 162 -3.20 4.44 -13.87
CA SER A 162 -3.58 3.98 -12.53
C SER A 162 -4.76 3.01 -12.63
N GLU A 163 -4.61 1.85 -11.99
CA GLU A 163 -5.67 0.86 -11.90
C GLU A 163 -6.77 1.29 -10.91
N ARG A 164 -6.43 2.01 -9.84
CA ARG A 164 -7.38 2.55 -8.87
C ARG A 164 -8.31 3.58 -9.51
N TYR A 165 -7.76 4.52 -10.28
CA TYR A 165 -8.56 5.59 -10.89
C TYR A 165 -9.09 5.24 -12.28
N LYS A 166 -8.62 4.14 -12.90
CA LYS A 166 -8.97 3.74 -14.27
C LYS A 166 -8.71 4.83 -15.30
N ILE A 167 -7.67 5.64 -15.07
CA ILE A 167 -7.29 6.78 -15.92
C ILE A 167 -5.86 6.59 -16.41
N SER A 168 -5.62 6.98 -17.67
CA SER A 168 -4.29 7.10 -18.28
C SER A 168 -3.96 8.58 -18.50
N VAL A 169 -2.79 9.01 -18.06
CA VAL A 169 -2.27 10.37 -18.29
C VAL A 169 -0.88 10.32 -18.90
N TYR A 170 -0.53 11.36 -19.66
CA TYR A 170 0.80 11.52 -20.23
C TYR A 170 1.66 12.40 -19.32
N ARG A 171 2.88 11.94 -19.02
CA ARG A 171 3.84 12.62 -18.14
C ARG A 171 5.23 12.56 -18.75
N ARG A 172 5.99 13.64 -18.62
CA ARG A 172 7.44 13.66 -18.91
C ARG A 172 8.23 13.56 -17.61
N TYR A 173 9.51 13.22 -17.71
CA TYR A 173 10.39 13.12 -16.53
C TYR A 173 10.40 14.40 -15.68
N SER A 174 10.36 15.59 -16.29
CA SER A 174 10.32 16.85 -15.54
C SER A 174 9.02 17.06 -14.76
N ASP A 175 7.92 16.39 -15.13
CA ASP A 175 6.69 16.43 -14.33
C ASP A 175 6.84 15.57 -13.07
N PHE A 176 7.48 14.40 -13.20
CA PHE A 176 7.85 13.57 -12.04
C PHE A 176 8.80 14.31 -11.10
N ASP A 177 9.76 15.07 -11.65
CA ASP A 177 10.71 15.87 -10.87
C ASP A 177 9.99 16.92 -10.00
N VAL A 178 9.07 17.69 -10.61
CA VAL A 178 8.24 18.65 -9.88
C VAL A 178 7.33 17.96 -8.86
N PHE A 179 6.73 16.83 -9.24
CA PHE A 179 5.88 16.04 -8.35
C PHE A 179 6.65 15.54 -7.12
N HIS A 180 7.85 15.03 -7.31
CA HIS A 180 8.73 14.61 -6.22
C HIS A 180 9.17 15.79 -5.33
N GLU A 181 9.46 16.94 -5.92
CA GLU A 181 9.78 18.18 -5.18
C GLU A 181 8.62 18.60 -4.26
N VAL A 182 7.38 18.66 -4.77
CA VAL A 182 6.23 19.04 -3.94
C VAL A 182 5.87 17.97 -2.90
N LEU A 183 6.10 16.68 -3.20
CA LEU A 183 5.93 15.62 -2.21
C LEU A 183 6.93 15.78 -1.05
N LEU A 184 8.20 16.09 -1.34
CA LEU A 184 9.21 16.34 -0.31
C LEU A 184 8.85 17.54 0.57
N GLN A 185 8.31 18.61 -0.04
CA GLN A 185 7.88 19.81 0.68
C GLN A 185 6.63 19.58 1.55
N ARG A 186 5.71 18.71 1.10
CA ARG A 186 4.48 18.39 1.82
C ARG A 186 4.71 17.38 2.94
N PHE A 187 5.60 16.43 2.72
CA PHE A 187 5.84 15.30 3.61
C PHE A 187 7.28 15.30 4.14
N SER A 188 7.71 16.43 4.69
CA SER A 188 9.07 16.64 5.22
C SER A 188 9.48 15.58 6.25
N TYR A 189 8.49 15.03 6.96
CA TYR A 189 8.69 14.04 8.02
C TYR A 189 8.38 12.60 7.60
N ARG A 190 8.24 12.34 6.30
CA ARG A 190 8.07 10.99 5.76
C ARG A 190 9.07 10.79 4.65
N VAL A 191 9.49 9.55 4.44
CA VAL A 191 10.42 9.34 3.35
C VAL A 191 9.70 9.17 2.02
N VAL A 192 9.98 10.12 1.14
CA VAL A 192 9.58 10.08 -0.26
C VAL A 192 10.56 9.20 -1.05
N PRO A 193 10.08 8.25 -1.87
CA PRO A 193 10.95 7.42 -2.70
C PRO A 193 11.80 8.25 -3.68
N ALA A 194 13.05 7.87 -3.91
CA ALA A 194 13.94 8.64 -4.77
C ALA A 194 13.62 8.43 -6.26
N LEU A 195 13.74 9.52 -7.02
CA LEU A 195 13.65 9.48 -8.48
C LEU A 195 14.92 8.93 -9.14
N PRO A 196 14.80 8.33 -10.35
CA PRO A 196 15.97 8.01 -11.15
C PRO A 196 16.76 9.28 -11.49
N PRO A 197 18.09 9.19 -11.60
CA PRO A 197 18.94 10.36 -11.79
C PRO A 197 18.61 11.15 -13.07
N LYS A 198 18.74 12.48 -12.95
CA LYS A 198 18.75 13.40 -14.09
C LYS A 198 19.92 13.02 -15.00
N ARG A 199 19.71 13.04 -16.32
CA ARG A 199 20.76 12.67 -17.28
C ARG A 199 21.86 13.74 -17.23
N MET A 200 23.05 13.40 -16.73
CA MET A 200 24.17 14.35 -16.57
C MET A 200 25.15 14.39 -17.76
N LEU A 201 25.11 13.44 -18.70
CA LEU A 201 25.91 13.47 -19.92
C LEU A 201 25.01 13.34 -21.16
N LYS A 202 24.93 14.40 -21.96
CA LYS A 202 24.09 14.47 -23.17
C LYS A 202 24.87 14.22 -24.48
N GLY A 203 26.16 13.86 -24.42
CA GLY A 203 27.02 13.84 -25.62
C GLY A 203 27.93 12.61 -25.84
N VAL A 204 27.88 11.58 -25.00
CA VAL A 204 28.86 10.47 -25.03
C VAL A 204 28.19 9.09 -24.97
N LEU A 205 26.99 8.95 -25.53
CA LEU A 205 26.24 7.69 -25.47
C LEU A 205 25.84 7.25 -26.89
N THR A 206 26.11 5.99 -27.19
CA THR A 206 25.65 5.34 -28.43
C THR A 206 24.12 5.20 -28.41
N SER A 207 23.48 5.09 -29.56
CA SER A 207 22.01 4.94 -29.67
C SER A 207 21.47 3.73 -28.88
N VAL A 208 22.27 2.67 -28.73
CA VAL A 208 21.95 1.49 -27.91
C VAL A 208 21.90 1.86 -26.42
N SER A 209 22.93 2.54 -25.92
CA SER A 209 22.98 2.99 -24.52
C SER A 209 21.89 4.02 -24.18
N GLU A 210 21.43 4.81 -25.15
CA GLU A 210 20.29 5.72 -24.95
C GLU A 210 18.97 4.97 -24.76
N ARG A 211 18.72 3.92 -25.56
CA ARG A 211 17.52 3.08 -25.38
C ARG A 211 17.53 2.36 -24.03
N GLU A 212 18.67 1.80 -23.65
CA GLU A 212 18.84 1.14 -22.34
C GLU A 212 18.63 2.12 -21.18
N PHE A 213 19.12 3.35 -21.33
CA PHE A 213 18.91 4.42 -20.35
C PHE A 213 17.44 4.83 -20.21
N ILE A 214 16.73 5.04 -21.33
CA ILE A 214 15.32 5.41 -21.35
C ILE A 214 14.47 4.31 -20.71
N GLU A 215 14.73 3.05 -21.07
CA GLU A 215 14.00 1.91 -20.52
C GLU A 215 14.34 1.68 -19.03
N GLY A 216 15.60 1.85 -18.64
CA GLY A 216 16.02 1.82 -17.23
C GLY A 216 15.30 2.89 -16.41
N ARG A 217 15.16 4.10 -16.97
CA ARG A 217 14.40 5.20 -16.37
C ARG A 217 12.90 4.87 -16.28
N ARG A 218 12.28 4.35 -17.33
CA ARG A 218 10.85 3.94 -17.32
C ARG A 218 10.57 2.96 -16.18
N ARG A 219 11.41 1.93 -16.04
CA ARG A 219 11.31 0.97 -14.92
C ARG A 219 11.44 1.62 -13.55
N ALA A 220 12.38 2.56 -13.39
CA ALA A 220 12.58 3.28 -12.14
C ALA A 220 11.41 4.23 -11.80
N LEU A 221 10.86 4.93 -12.80
CA LEU A 221 9.66 5.75 -12.64
C LEU A 221 8.46 4.89 -12.24
N GLY A 222 8.30 3.71 -12.85
CA GLY A 222 7.29 2.72 -12.47
C GLY A 222 7.42 2.29 -11.00
N ARG A 223 8.63 1.97 -10.53
CA ARG A 223 8.86 1.66 -9.11
C ARG A 223 8.51 2.83 -8.19
N PHE A 224 8.98 4.03 -8.54
CA PHE A 224 8.71 5.26 -7.78
C PHE A 224 7.21 5.48 -7.60
N ILE A 225 6.43 5.51 -8.70
CA ILE A 225 5.02 5.85 -8.62
C ILE A 225 4.19 4.77 -7.94
N ASN A 226 4.54 3.48 -8.09
CA ASN A 226 3.87 2.40 -7.35
C ASN A 226 4.14 2.49 -5.84
N LEU A 227 5.35 2.87 -5.42
CA LEU A 227 5.65 3.08 -4.00
C LEU A 227 4.85 4.24 -3.42
N VAL A 228 4.73 5.33 -4.16
CA VAL A 228 3.93 6.49 -3.76
C VAL A 228 2.44 6.13 -3.71
N ALA A 229 1.90 5.53 -4.77
CA ALA A 229 0.47 5.20 -4.86
C ALA A 229 0.01 4.10 -3.88
N ARG A 230 0.93 3.27 -3.39
CA ARG A 230 0.67 2.23 -2.37
C ARG A 230 1.02 2.66 -0.95
N HIS A 231 1.52 3.88 -0.76
CA HIS A 231 1.79 4.37 0.58
C HIS A 231 0.49 4.89 1.21
N PRO A 232 0.05 4.38 2.37
CA PRO A 232 -1.29 4.67 2.92
C PRO A 232 -1.61 6.15 3.12
N VAL A 233 -0.59 6.97 3.37
CA VAL A 233 -0.76 8.42 3.55
C VAL A 233 -0.65 9.17 2.22
N PHE A 234 0.21 8.72 1.30
CA PHE A 234 0.39 9.44 0.04
C PHE A 234 -0.76 9.14 -0.92
N SER A 235 -1.27 7.91 -0.92
CA SER A 235 -2.34 7.46 -1.81
C SER A 235 -3.64 8.25 -1.67
N GLU A 236 -3.91 8.78 -0.47
CA GLU A 236 -5.09 9.59 -0.18
C GLU A 236 -4.88 11.08 -0.43
N ASP A 237 -3.64 11.49 -0.72
CA ASP A 237 -3.30 12.90 -0.88
C ASP A 237 -3.72 13.47 -2.24
N GLU A 238 -4.17 14.73 -2.22
CA GLU A 238 -4.60 15.44 -3.43
C GLU A 238 -3.47 15.58 -4.46
N LEU A 239 -2.21 15.69 -4.04
CA LEU A 239 -1.07 15.76 -4.97
C LEU A 239 -0.96 14.48 -5.81
N VAL A 240 -1.08 13.31 -5.19
CA VAL A 240 -0.98 12.01 -5.86
C VAL A 240 -2.18 11.80 -6.78
N LYS A 241 -3.38 12.09 -6.29
CA LYS A 241 -4.61 12.05 -7.10
C LYS A 241 -4.51 12.97 -8.31
N THR A 242 -4.07 14.22 -8.13
CA THR A 242 -3.89 15.18 -9.22
C THR A 242 -2.88 14.68 -10.24
N PHE A 243 -1.73 14.16 -9.79
CA PHE A 243 -0.71 13.63 -10.68
C PHE A 243 -1.18 12.43 -11.51
N LEU A 244 -2.04 11.57 -10.97
CA LEU A 244 -2.52 10.37 -11.66
C LEU A 244 -3.77 10.61 -12.53
N THR A 245 -4.55 11.66 -12.28
CA THR A 245 -5.86 11.86 -12.94
C THR A 245 -5.92 13.06 -13.87
N PHE A 246 -5.07 14.08 -13.68
CA PHE A 246 -5.17 15.32 -14.47
C PHE A 246 -4.57 15.19 -15.88
N SER A 247 -5.35 15.38 -16.94
CA SER A 247 -4.89 15.21 -18.32
C SER A 247 -4.29 16.46 -18.99
N GLY A 248 -4.32 17.63 -18.36
CA GLY A 248 -3.81 18.87 -18.95
C GLY A 248 -2.28 19.01 -18.92
N SER A 249 -1.75 19.90 -19.77
CA SER A 249 -0.31 20.15 -19.94
C SER A 249 0.31 20.98 -18.81
N ASP A 250 -0.51 21.64 -18.00
CA ASP A 250 -0.14 22.50 -16.86
C ASP A 250 -0.07 21.76 -15.52
N VAL A 251 0.10 20.43 -15.54
CA VAL A 251 0.13 19.59 -14.32
C VAL A 251 1.11 20.12 -13.26
N GLN A 252 2.27 20.63 -13.68
CA GLN A 252 3.28 21.16 -12.77
C GLN A 252 2.78 22.40 -11.99
N THR A 253 1.99 23.25 -12.64
CA THR A 253 1.39 24.43 -12.00
C THR A 253 0.30 23.98 -11.04
N LYS A 254 -0.57 23.05 -11.45
CA LYS A 254 -1.62 22.49 -10.59
C LYS A 254 -1.07 21.83 -9.32
N LEU A 255 0.03 21.09 -9.43
CA LEU A 255 0.69 20.48 -8.28
C LEU A 255 1.21 21.52 -7.29
N ARG A 256 1.85 22.57 -7.79
CA ARG A 256 2.32 23.68 -6.95
C ARG A 256 1.16 24.43 -6.28
N ASP A 257 0.07 24.65 -7.01
CA ASP A 257 -1.10 25.34 -6.46
C ASP A 257 -1.86 24.48 -5.45
N ALA A 258 -1.96 23.17 -5.65
CA ALA A 258 -2.48 22.23 -4.65
C ALA A 258 -1.63 22.25 -3.38
N TYR A 259 -0.30 22.20 -3.51
CA TYR A 259 0.60 22.32 -2.36
C TYR A 259 0.43 23.65 -1.61
N LYS A 260 0.34 24.78 -2.32
CA LYS A 260 0.11 26.10 -1.68
C LYS A 260 -1.17 26.16 -0.86
N LYS A 261 -2.21 25.42 -1.26
CA LYS A 261 -3.49 25.36 -0.54
C LYS A 261 -3.39 24.50 0.72
N THR A 262 -2.76 23.33 0.61
CA THR A 262 -2.78 22.34 1.70
C THR A 262 -1.61 22.48 2.67
N GLY A 263 -0.47 23.03 2.23
CA GLY A 263 0.72 23.25 3.05
C GLY A 263 1.44 21.97 3.46
N ASP A 264 2.27 22.08 4.51
CA ASP A 264 2.97 20.97 5.16
C ASP A 264 1.96 20.09 5.93
N GLU A 265 2.06 18.77 5.76
CA GLU A 265 1.25 17.79 6.50
C GLU A 265 1.33 18.00 8.01
N PHE A 266 2.53 18.29 8.55
CA PHE A 266 2.75 18.42 9.98
C PHE A 266 1.85 19.49 10.62
N MET A 267 1.63 20.60 9.90
CA MET A 267 0.80 21.70 10.37
C MET A 267 -0.70 21.34 10.38
N THR A 268 -1.10 20.37 9.58
CA THR A 268 -2.50 19.92 9.46
C THR A 268 -2.84 18.72 10.33
N ASN A 269 -1.82 18.03 10.87
CA ASN A 269 -2.00 16.78 11.60
C ASN A 269 -2.33 17.01 13.08
N ARG A 270 -3.53 16.57 13.50
CA ARG A 270 -4.03 16.72 14.88
C ARG A 270 -3.27 15.86 15.91
N VAL A 271 -2.65 14.77 15.48
CA VAL A 271 -1.87 13.86 16.34
C VAL A 271 -0.46 14.41 16.57
N ALA A 272 0.09 15.15 15.60
CA ALA A 272 1.43 15.70 15.68
C ALA A 272 1.61 16.66 16.87
N THR A 273 0.57 17.40 17.26
CA THR A 273 0.60 18.29 18.43
C THR A 273 0.64 17.55 19.77
N GLN A 274 0.19 16.30 19.79
CA GLN A 274 0.16 15.42 20.97
C GLN A 274 1.29 14.38 20.97
N ALA A 275 2.26 14.50 20.06
CA ALA A 275 3.29 13.48 19.85
C ALA A 275 4.07 13.12 21.13
N LYS A 276 4.30 14.08 22.03
CA LYS A 276 5.03 13.83 23.29
C LYS A 276 4.33 12.85 24.23
N ASP A 277 3.00 12.77 24.15
CA ASP A 277 2.21 11.91 25.03
C ASP A 277 2.23 10.44 24.57
N PHE A 278 2.58 10.20 23.29
CA PHE A 278 2.63 8.87 22.69
C PHE A 278 4.04 8.27 22.61
N LEU A 279 5.08 9.07 22.85
CA LEU A 279 6.47 8.62 22.68
C LEU A 279 7.05 8.04 23.98
N PRO A 280 7.62 6.82 23.94
CA PRO A 280 8.36 6.24 25.07
C PRO A 280 9.57 7.09 25.50
N ALA A 281 9.94 7.01 26.78
CA ALA A 281 11.10 7.73 27.30
C ALA A 281 12.45 7.28 26.70
N ASP A 282 12.52 6.05 26.18
CA ASP A 282 13.70 5.43 25.56
C ASP A 282 13.73 5.59 24.02
N ILE A 283 12.87 6.43 23.44
CA ILE A 283 12.70 6.58 21.99
C ILE A 283 14.02 6.83 21.23
N GLN A 284 14.95 7.58 21.82
CA GLN A 284 16.25 7.87 21.19
C GLN A 284 17.15 6.63 21.07
N ALA A 285 17.09 5.73 22.06
CA ALA A 285 17.78 4.45 22.02
C ALA A 285 17.14 3.53 20.97
N GLN A 286 15.80 3.46 20.93
CA GLN A 286 15.05 2.71 19.93
C GLN A 286 15.35 3.17 18.50
N PHE A 287 15.41 4.49 18.26
CA PHE A 287 15.84 5.05 16.97
C PHE A 287 17.27 4.67 16.62
N SER A 288 18.18 4.67 17.60
CA SER A 288 19.58 4.29 17.36
C SER A 288 19.70 2.82 16.94
N THR A 289 19.02 1.91 17.65
CA THR A 289 18.94 0.49 17.31
C THR A 289 18.31 0.28 15.93
N SER A 290 17.21 0.98 15.65
CA SER A 290 16.51 0.88 14.36
C SER A 290 17.37 1.37 13.20
N ARG A 291 18.09 2.50 13.36
CA ARG A 291 19.04 3.01 12.35
C ARG A 291 20.11 1.99 12.02
N GLU A 292 20.67 1.34 13.04
CA GLU A 292 21.70 0.33 12.87
C GLU A 292 21.15 -0.92 12.16
N MET A 293 19.96 -1.37 12.54
CA MET A 293 19.26 -2.47 11.86
C MET A 293 19.02 -2.15 10.39
N ILE A 294 18.50 -0.95 10.09
CA ILE A 294 18.26 -0.45 8.73
C ILE A 294 19.56 -0.44 7.91
N ARG A 295 20.65 0.07 8.49
CA ARG A 295 21.97 0.11 7.86
C ARG A 295 22.46 -1.30 7.51
N ASN A 296 22.30 -2.25 8.41
CA ASN A 296 22.72 -3.64 8.20
C ASN A 296 21.88 -4.35 7.13
N ILE A 297 20.57 -4.11 7.11
CA ILE A 297 19.67 -4.60 6.06
C ILE A 297 20.07 -3.99 4.72
N HIS A 298 20.25 -2.67 4.64
CA HIS A 298 20.67 -1.98 3.42
C HIS A 298 21.97 -2.56 2.85
N ASN A 299 23.00 -2.70 3.68
CA ASN A 299 24.30 -3.24 3.27
C ASN A 299 24.19 -4.68 2.76
N SER A 300 23.39 -5.51 3.43
CA SER A 300 23.18 -6.90 3.04
C SER A 300 22.43 -7.00 1.72
N PHE A 301 21.37 -6.21 1.52
CA PHE A 301 20.63 -6.17 0.28
C PHE A 301 21.41 -5.60 -0.88
N HIS A 302 22.25 -4.59 -0.65
CA HIS A 302 23.15 -4.07 -1.67
C HIS A 302 24.10 -5.16 -2.16
N LYS A 303 24.72 -5.92 -1.23
CA LYS A 303 25.58 -7.06 -1.59
C LYS A 303 24.81 -8.14 -2.37
N LEU A 304 23.59 -8.48 -1.96
CA LEU A 304 22.76 -9.45 -2.67
C LEU A 304 22.42 -8.99 -4.09
N ARG A 305 22.03 -7.73 -4.25
CA ARG A 305 21.77 -7.10 -5.54
C ARG A 305 23.01 -7.17 -6.44
N ASP A 306 24.17 -6.77 -5.94
CA ASP A 306 25.42 -6.77 -6.71
C ASP A 306 25.81 -8.19 -7.17
N ARG A 307 25.53 -9.21 -6.34
CA ARG A 307 25.73 -10.61 -6.74
C ARG A 307 24.74 -11.04 -7.82
N ALA A 308 23.47 -10.69 -7.69
CA ALA A 308 22.44 -11.00 -8.67
C ALA A 308 22.71 -10.31 -10.03
N GLU A 309 23.16 -9.06 -10.01
CA GLU A 309 23.53 -8.31 -11.22
C GLU A 309 24.71 -8.95 -11.95
N LYS A 310 25.76 -9.33 -11.21
CA LYS A 310 26.88 -10.09 -11.77
C LYS A 310 26.47 -11.46 -12.32
N MET A 311 25.49 -12.13 -11.71
CA MET A 311 24.95 -13.38 -12.24
C MET A 311 24.22 -13.15 -13.57
N ALA A 312 23.43 -12.08 -13.67
CA ALA A 312 22.73 -11.72 -14.91
C ALA A 312 23.70 -11.32 -16.03
N GLU A 313 24.73 -10.54 -15.72
CA GLU A 313 25.78 -10.13 -16.66
C GLU A 313 26.52 -11.35 -17.24
N ARG A 314 27.01 -12.24 -16.37
CA ARG A 314 27.64 -13.50 -16.81
C ARG A 314 26.72 -14.39 -17.64
N SER A 315 25.41 -14.42 -17.34
CA SER A 315 24.45 -15.19 -18.13
C SER A 315 24.26 -14.59 -19.53
N LYS A 316 24.29 -13.25 -19.67
CA LYS A 316 24.25 -12.55 -20.96
C LYS A 316 25.54 -12.80 -21.77
N GLU A 317 26.70 -12.74 -21.13
CA GLU A 317 27.98 -13.07 -21.75
C GLU A 317 28.01 -14.53 -22.22
N ASN A 318 27.64 -15.47 -21.35
CA ASN A 318 27.55 -16.89 -21.70
C ASN A 318 26.58 -17.15 -22.87
N ALA A 319 25.44 -16.47 -22.93
CA ALA A 319 24.54 -16.56 -24.09
C ALA A 319 25.23 -16.10 -25.38
N THR A 320 25.99 -15.00 -25.31
CA THR A 320 26.74 -14.46 -26.44
C THR A 320 27.83 -15.45 -26.89
N ASP A 321 28.57 -16.02 -25.94
CA ASP A 321 29.63 -16.99 -26.22
C ASP A 321 29.07 -18.27 -26.86
N LEU A 322 27.97 -18.81 -26.31
CA LEU A 322 27.28 -19.98 -26.88
C LEU A 322 26.80 -19.71 -28.32
N LEU A 323 26.28 -18.50 -28.58
CA LEU A 323 25.85 -18.10 -29.92
C LEU A 323 27.03 -18.00 -30.89
N MET A 324 28.13 -17.39 -30.46
CA MET A 324 29.33 -17.26 -31.28
C MET A 324 29.97 -18.62 -31.56
N PHE A 325 30.05 -19.50 -30.56
CA PHE A 325 30.53 -20.87 -30.73
C PHE A 325 29.66 -21.65 -31.74
N GLY A 326 28.34 -21.56 -31.62
CA GLY A 326 27.42 -22.16 -32.59
C GLY A 326 27.63 -21.63 -34.00
N LYS A 327 27.87 -20.32 -34.17
CA LYS A 327 28.17 -19.73 -35.49
C LYS A 327 29.44 -20.31 -36.09
N GLU A 328 30.52 -20.45 -35.33
CA GLU A 328 31.77 -21.05 -35.83
C GLU A 328 31.59 -22.52 -36.23
N LEU A 329 30.82 -23.30 -35.46
CA LEU A 329 30.45 -24.68 -35.83
C LEU A 329 29.67 -24.73 -37.15
N SER A 330 28.74 -23.79 -37.36
CA SER A 330 27.95 -23.69 -38.58
C SER A 330 28.81 -23.30 -39.78
N THR A 331 29.75 -22.36 -39.60
CA THR A 331 30.73 -21.96 -40.62
C THR A 331 31.60 -23.16 -41.02
N LEU A 332 32.14 -23.90 -40.04
CA LEU A 332 32.96 -25.09 -40.29
C LEU A 332 32.17 -26.23 -40.95
N GLY A 333 30.94 -26.47 -40.50
CA GLY A 333 30.05 -27.48 -41.09
C GLY A 333 29.55 -27.12 -42.49
N SER A 334 29.57 -25.84 -42.84
CA SER A 334 29.17 -25.32 -44.16
C SER A 334 30.34 -25.17 -45.12
N ASP A 335 31.57 -25.32 -44.65
CA ASP A 335 32.76 -25.25 -45.50
C ASP A 335 32.68 -26.34 -46.58
N THR A 336 32.70 -25.94 -47.86
CA THR A 336 32.65 -26.85 -49.02
C THR A 336 34.04 -27.08 -49.61
N SER A 337 35.10 -26.63 -48.94
CA SER A 337 36.49 -26.84 -49.35
C SER A 337 36.74 -28.30 -49.76
N THR A 338 37.42 -28.45 -50.90
CA THR A 338 37.74 -29.75 -51.48
C THR A 338 38.79 -30.44 -50.61
N LEU A 339 38.47 -31.65 -50.16
CA LEU A 339 39.39 -32.45 -49.35
C LEU A 339 40.62 -32.86 -50.20
N PRO A 340 41.83 -32.86 -49.61
CA PRO A 340 43.00 -33.45 -50.25
C PRO A 340 42.75 -34.91 -50.64
N SER A 341 43.31 -35.37 -51.78
CA SER A 341 43.10 -36.72 -52.32
C SER A 341 43.53 -37.87 -51.39
N LEU A 342 44.36 -37.58 -50.39
CA LEU A 342 44.73 -38.54 -49.34
C LEU A 342 43.59 -38.79 -48.33
N ALA A 343 42.68 -37.83 -48.17
CA ALA A 343 41.57 -37.86 -47.21
C ALA A 343 40.22 -38.25 -47.86
N SER A 344 40.16 -38.39 -49.18
CA SER A 344 38.93 -38.72 -49.92
C SER A 344 38.40 -40.15 -49.66
N SER A 345 39.19 -41.02 -49.01
CA SER A 345 38.74 -42.33 -48.53
C SER A 345 37.85 -42.23 -47.29
N LEU A 346 37.82 -41.08 -46.59
CA LEU A 346 37.03 -40.86 -45.39
C LEU A 346 35.67 -40.25 -45.74
N ASN A 347 34.71 -41.11 -46.11
CA ASN A 347 33.28 -40.79 -46.20
C ASN A 347 32.67 -40.28 -44.86
N SER A 348 33.49 -40.23 -43.80
CA SER A 348 33.20 -39.73 -42.46
C SER A 348 33.14 -38.19 -42.37
N TRP A 349 33.84 -37.46 -43.24
CA TRP A 349 33.91 -35.99 -43.12
C TRP A 349 32.59 -35.31 -43.47
N GLY A 350 31.87 -35.80 -44.49
CA GLY A 350 30.52 -35.30 -44.81
C GLY A 350 29.53 -35.51 -43.65
N LYS A 351 29.61 -36.66 -42.97
CA LYS A 351 28.82 -36.93 -41.75
C LYS A 351 29.21 -35.98 -40.62
N LEU A 352 30.50 -35.73 -40.42
CA LEU A 352 30.99 -34.81 -39.41
C LEU A 352 30.53 -33.36 -39.68
N ARG A 353 30.58 -32.88 -40.92
CA ARG A 353 30.03 -31.57 -41.32
C ARG A 353 28.54 -31.45 -40.98
N GLN A 354 27.75 -32.49 -41.26
CA GLN A 354 26.33 -32.52 -40.90
C GLN A 354 26.12 -32.53 -39.38
N SER A 355 26.92 -33.27 -38.62
CA SER A 355 26.89 -33.27 -37.16
C SER A 355 27.26 -31.90 -36.58
N LEU A 356 28.26 -31.21 -37.13
CA LEU A 356 28.65 -29.85 -36.72
C LEU A 356 27.51 -28.85 -36.96
N LYS A 357 26.82 -28.94 -38.10
CA LYS A 357 25.61 -28.15 -38.37
C LYS A 357 24.50 -28.44 -37.36
N SER A 358 24.23 -29.71 -37.08
CA SER A 358 23.22 -30.11 -36.07
C SER A 358 23.57 -29.53 -34.69
N LEU A 359 24.82 -29.64 -34.28
CA LEU A 359 25.31 -29.11 -33.01
C LEU A 359 25.18 -27.58 -32.95
N SER A 360 25.43 -26.86 -34.05
CA SER A 360 25.26 -25.40 -34.10
C SER A 360 23.85 -24.95 -33.72
N VAL A 361 22.83 -25.71 -34.12
CA VAL A 361 21.42 -25.42 -33.81
C VAL A 361 21.16 -25.61 -32.31
N GLU A 362 21.73 -26.66 -31.71
CA GLU A 362 21.62 -26.88 -30.26
C GLU A 362 22.28 -25.76 -29.45
N PHE A 363 23.45 -25.27 -29.88
CA PHE A 363 24.12 -24.13 -29.24
C PHE A 363 23.31 -22.82 -29.37
N ALA A 364 22.61 -22.60 -30.48
CA ALA A 364 21.69 -21.48 -30.62
C ALA A 364 20.52 -21.56 -29.62
N VAL A 365 19.96 -22.76 -29.41
CA VAL A 365 18.91 -23.00 -28.40
C VAL A 365 19.45 -22.81 -26.97
N LEU A 366 20.67 -23.28 -26.68
CA LEU A 366 21.31 -23.06 -25.38
C LEU A 366 21.58 -21.58 -25.12
N SER A 367 22.05 -20.85 -26.13
CA SER A 367 22.19 -19.39 -26.08
C SER A 367 20.86 -18.71 -25.75
N GLU A 368 19.78 -19.10 -26.43
CA GLU A 368 18.45 -18.53 -26.15
C GLU A 368 17.99 -18.83 -24.72
N LYS A 369 18.20 -20.05 -24.22
CA LYS A 369 17.91 -20.41 -22.82
C LYS A 369 18.75 -19.60 -21.82
N ALA A 370 20.03 -19.39 -22.09
CA ALA A 370 20.92 -18.56 -21.26
C ALA A 370 20.50 -17.08 -21.29
N ALA A 371 20.04 -16.57 -22.44
CA ALA A 371 19.48 -15.22 -22.56
C ALA A 371 18.12 -15.09 -21.84
N GLN A 372 17.30 -16.14 -21.86
CA GLN A 372 16.03 -16.16 -21.13
C GLN A 372 16.23 -16.19 -19.61
N GLN A 373 17.30 -16.80 -19.09
CA GLN A 373 17.66 -16.71 -17.67
C GLN A 373 17.92 -15.26 -17.21
N VAL A 374 18.40 -14.40 -18.12
CA VAL A 374 18.56 -12.95 -17.87
C VAL A 374 17.21 -12.24 -17.85
N ASN A 375 16.29 -12.70 -18.69
CA ASN A 375 15.01 -12.05 -18.95
C ASN A 375 13.83 -12.55 -18.13
N ILE A 376 14.02 -13.52 -17.20
CA ILE A 376 12.92 -14.06 -16.38
C ILE A 376 12.17 -12.88 -15.74
N PRO A 377 10.98 -12.52 -16.28
CA PRO A 377 10.14 -11.58 -15.60
C PRO A 377 9.64 -12.34 -14.38
N LEU A 378 9.63 -11.71 -13.22
CA LEU A 378 9.10 -12.30 -11.98
C LEU A 378 7.61 -12.70 -12.04
N SER A 379 6.99 -12.68 -13.23
CA SER A 379 5.61 -13.08 -13.46
C SER A 379 5.41 -14.55 -13.86
N HIS A 380 6.38 -15.26 -14.45
CA HIS A 380 6.12 -16.59 -15.05
C HIS A 380 6.99 -17.74 -14.52
N HIS A 381 6.67 -18.28 -13.34
CA HIS A 381 6.83 -19.71 -13.01
C HIS A 381 6.13 -20.05 -11.69
N HIS A 382 5.11 -20.89 -11.71
CA HIS A 382 4.15 -20.92 -10.62
C HIS A 382 4.59 -21.62 -9.31
N HIS A 383 5.81 -22.17 -9.16
CA HIS A 383 6.15 -22.97 -7.96
C HIS A 383 7.56 -22.75 -7.33
N HIS A 384 8.41 -21.86 -7.87
CA HIS A 384 9.67 -21.44 -7.21
C HIS A 384 9.77 -19.92 -7.03
N HIS A 385 8.62 -19.26 -6.99
CA HIS A 385 8.51 -17.80 -7.04
C HIS A 385 8.48 -17.10 -5.68
N HIS A 386 8.58 -17.80 -4.56
CA HIS A 386 8.49 -17.15 -3.24
C HIS A 386 9.77 -16.39 -2.81
N LEU A 387 10.97 -16.81 -3.25
CA LEU A 387 12.23 -16.21 -2.76
C LEU A 387 12.70 -15.00 -3.60
N LEU A 388 12.50 -15.02 -4.92
CA LEU A 388 12.92 -13.93 -5.81
C LEU A 388 11.83 -12.85 -5.99
N ARG A 389 10.53 -13.22 -5.91
CA ARG A 389 9.48 -12.20 -5.74
C ARG A 389 9.70 -11.43 -4.46
N ARG A 390 10.14 -12.09 -3.38
CA ARG A 390 10.64 -11.42 -2.16
C ARG A 390 11.84 -10.51 -2.43
N ALA A 391 12.80 -10.89 -3.28
CA ALA A 391 13.99 -10.08 -3.59
C ALA A 391 13.70 -8.81 -4.41
N VAL A 392 12.79 -8.84 -5.38
CA VAL A 392 12.31 -7.62 -6.07
C VAL A 392 11.32 -6.85 -5.23
N LEU A 393 10.56 -7.55 -4.38
CA LEU A 393 9.92 -6.90 -3.26
C LEU A 393 10.92 -6.26 -2.31
N VAL A 394 12.20 -6.66 -2.29
CA VAL A 394 13.22 -5.98 -1.49
C VAL A 394 13.72 -4.71 -2.14
N GLN A 395 13.59 -4.48 -3.43
CA GLN A 395 13.70 -3.08 -3.89
C GLN A 395 12.56 -2.23 -3.33
N THR A 396 11.35 -2.79 -3.15
CA THR A 396 10.24 -2.10 -2.47
C THR A 396 10.32 -2.12 -0.93
N TRP A 397 11.00 -3.11 -0.32
CA TRP A 397 11.25 -3.24 1.12
C TRP A 397 12.47 -2.41 1.55
N GLN A 398 13.46 -2.21 0.67
CA GLN A 398 14.54 -1.24 0.78
C GLN A 398 13.97 0.20 0.78
N TYR A 399 12.78 0.41 0.22
CA TYR A 399 12.03 1.67 0.33
C TYR A 399 11.08 1.73 1.53
N TRP A 400 10.68 0.60 2.13
CA TRP A 400 9.77 0.55 3.28
C TRP A 400 10.54 0.55 4.61
N VAL A 401 11.64 -0.19 4.70
CA VAL A 401 12.46 -0.32 5.92
C VAL A 401 13.45 0.83 6.11
N ILE A 402 14.03 1.37 5.04
CA ILE A 402 15.00 2.48 5.16
C ILE A 402 14.35 3.79 5.65
N ASN A 403 13.03 3.85 5.65
CA ASN A 403 12.32 5.07 5.33
C ASN A 403 11.04 5.31 6.15
N VAL A 404 10.72 4.41 7.08
CA VAL A 404 9.62 4.58 8.06
C VAL A 404 10.14 5.09 9.43
N VAL A 405 11.46 5.20 9.64
CA VAL A 405 12.05 5.45 10.98
C VAL A 405 12.91 6.73 11.08
N LEU A 406 13.04 7.51 10.01
CA LEU A 406 13.84 8.75 10.00
C LEU A 406 12.95 9.88 9.49
N PRO A 407 12.18 10.54 10.37
CA PRO A 407 12.68 11.81 10.90
C PRO A 407 11.99 12.25 12.22
N ILE A 408 12.62 11.95 13.36
CA ILE A 408 12.51 12.79 14.56
C ILE A 408 13.94 13.03 15.05
N SER A 409 14.75 13.76 14.27
CA SER A 409 16.09 14.17 14.73
C SER A 409 16.67 15.40 14.03
N SER A 410 15.88 16.19 13.30
CA SER A 410 16.33 17.50 12.80
C SER A 410 15.41 18.62 13.28
N GLY A 411 15.22 18.69 14.59
CA GLY A 411 15.00 19.99 15.23
C GLY A 411 16.34 20.72 15.24
N GLN A 412 16.56 21.62 14.28
CA GLN A 412 17.59 22.62 14.45
C GLN A 412 17.14 23.59 15.56
N PRO A 413 18.00 23.91 16.55
CA PRO A 413 17.76 25.00 17.47
C PRO A 413 17.90 26.32 16.70
N GLY A 414 17.13 27.32 17.13
CA GLY A 414 16.89 28.56 16.41
C GLY A 414 18.13 29.30 15.89
N ARG A 415 17.90 30.08 14.83
CA ARG A 415 18.61 31.33 14.58
C ARG A 415 17.55 32.42 14.55
N GLY A 416 17.81 33.46 15.33
CA GLY A 416 16.99 34.68 15.37
C GLY A 416 17.15 35.56 14.14
#